data_AF-A0A6N4XC96-F1
#
_entry.id   AF-A0A6N4XC96-F1
#
_cell.length_a   1.000
_cell.length_b   1.000
_cell.length_c   1.000
_cell.angle_alpha   90.00
_cell.angle_beta   90.00
_cell.angle_gamma   90.00
#
_symmetry.space_group_name_H-M   'P 1'
#
loop_
_entity.id
_entity.type
_entity.pdbx_description
1 polymer ?
#
loop_
_entity_poly.entity_id
_entity_poly.type
_entity_poly.pdbx_seq_one_letter_code
_entity_poly.pdbx_strand_id
1 'polypeptide(L)' 'MYTIDNKDYPCCTSITMKFIGGKWKAVILFYLIDGAKRYSELKKLLKEH' A
#
# COMPACT_ATOMS: atom_id res chain seq x y z
N MET A 1 15.10 2.38 16.66
CA MET A 1 15.61 2.09 15.31
C MET A 1 15.20 0.67 14.97
N TYR A 2 14.72 0.42 13.75
CA TYR A 2 14.23 -0.90 13.33
C TYR A 2 14.98 -1.36 12.09
N THR A 3 15.41 -2.62 12.05
CA THR A 3 16.15 -3.18 10.91
C THR A 3 15.30 -4.23 10.18
N ILE A 4 15.04 -4.03 8.89
CA ILE A 4 14.26 -4.95 8.05
C ILE A 4 14.91 -5.05 6.68
N ASP A 5 15.20 -6.27 6.22
CA ASP A 5 15.96 -6.56 4.99
C ASP A 5 17.29 -5.81 4.94
N ASN A 6 18.05 -5.85 6.04
CA ASN A 6 19.33 -5.14 6.22
C ASN A 6 19.25 -3.62 5.98
N LYS A 7 18.07 -3.01 6.17
CA LYS A 7 17.88 -1.56 6.10
C LYS A 7 17.32 -1.03 7.41
N ASP A 8 17.91 0.05 7.89
CA ASP A 8 17.50 0.72 9.13
C ASP A 8 16.41 1.76 8.87
N TYR A 9 15.43 1.79 9.76
CA TYR A 9 14.30 2.71 9.75
C TYR A 9 14.28 3.49 11.08
N PRO A 10 14.20 4.82 11.03
CA PRO A 10 14.27 5.66 12.22
C PRO A 10 13.00 5.57 13.07
N CYS A 11 11.85 5.26 12.47
CA CYS A 11 10.56 5.14 13.17
C CYS A 11 9.62 4.14 12.50
N CYS A 12 8.55 3.77 13.20
CA CYS A 12 7.51 2.86 12.70
C CYS A 12 6.86 3.38 11.42
N THR A 13 6.66 4.71 11.32
CA THR A 13 6.08 5.32 10.12
C THR A 13 6.93 5.07 8.88
N SER A 14 8.26 5.17 8.99
CA SER A 14 9.17 4.87 7.88
C SER A 14 9.10 3.40 7.46
N ILE A 15 8.86 2.48 8.40
CA ILE A 15 8.62 1.06 8.10
C ILE A 15 7.31 0.90 7.33
N THR A 16 6.22 1.49 7.81
CA THR A 16 4.92 1.43 7.14
C THR A 16 5.03 1.94 5.70
N MET A 17 5.74 3.06 5.48
CA MET A 17 5.97 3.60 4.14
C MET A 17 6.78 2.69 3.22
N LYS A 18 7.66 1.81 3.76
CA LYS A 18 8.30 0.75 2.97
C LYS A 18 7.26 -0.17 2.31
N PHE A 19 6.21 -0.54 3.04
CA PHE A 19 5.22 -1.51 2.59
C PHE A 19 4.12 -0.87 1.76
N ILE A 20 3.45 0.15 2.29
CA ILE A 20 2.25 0.75 1.69
C ILE A 20 2.54 2.05 0.93
N GLY A 21 3.78 2.55 0.95
CA GLY A 21 4.17 3.74 0.20
C GLY A 21 4.18 3.53 -1.30
N GLY A 22 4.19 4.64 -2.03
CA GLY A 22 4.07 4.69 -3.49
C GLY A 22 2.70 5.19 -3.95
N LYS A 23 2.54 5.40 -5.26
CA LYS A 23 1.38 6.11 -5.83
C LYS A 23 0.03 5.43 -5.56
N TRP A 24 -0.01 4.09 -5.62
CA TRP A 24 -1.28 3.36 -5.73
C TRP A 24 -1.59 2.39 -4.60
N LYS A 25 -0.60 1.97 -3.80
CA LYS A 25 -0.81 0.88 -2.81
C LYS A 25 -1.86 1.21 -1.76
N ALA A 26 -1.83 2.42 -1.20
CA ALA A 26 -2.84 2.86 -0.23
C ALA A 26 -4.25 2.94 -0.84
N VAL A 27 -4.37 3.42 -2.09
CA VAL A 27 -5.65 3.48 -2.83
C VAL A 27 -6.19 2.09 -3.12
N ILE A 28 -5.31 1.16 -3.53
CA ILE A 28 -5.66 -0.25 -3.71
C ILE A 28 -6.20 -0.85 -2.41
N LEU A 29 -5.49 -0.63 -1.29
CA LEU A 29 -5.94 -1.13 0.01
C LEU A 29 -7.29 -0.54 0.41
N PHE A 30 -7.51 0.76 0.18
CA PHE A 30 -8.80 1.42 0.43
C PHE A 30 -9.96 0.71 -0.28
N TYR A 31 -9.80 0.39 -1.57
CA TYR A 31 -10.84 -0.34 -2.33
C TYR A 31 -11.02 -1.79 -1.90
N LEU A 32 -10.09 -2.37 -1.16
CA LEU A 32 -10.17 -3.74 -0.66
C LEU A 32 -10.70 -3.82 0.78
N ILE A 33 -10.93 -2.69 1.46
CA ILE A 33 -11.50 -2.66 2.82
C ILE A 33 -12.88 -3.35 2.85
N ASP A 34 -13.71 -3.10 1.82
CA ASP A 34 -15.06 -3.65 1.72
C ASP A 34 -15.10 -5.10 1.20
N GLY A 35 -13.93 -5.69 0.91
CA GLY A 35 -13.79 -7.07 0.48
C GLY A 35 -12.96 -7.25 -0.79
N ALA A 36 -12.75 -8.51 -1.14
CA ALA A 36 -11.96 -8.90 -2.30
C ALA A 36 -12.61 -8.42 -3.60
N LYS A 37 -11.78 -7.93 -4.53
CA LYS A 37 -12.19 -7.52 -5.88
C LYS A 37 -11.33 -8.22 -6.93
N ARG A 38 -11.92 -8.53 -8.09
CA ARG A 38 -11.15 -9.00 -9.24
C ARG A 38 -10.30 -7.87 -9.80
N TYR A 39 -9.20 -8.23 -10.46
CA TYR A 39 -8.28 -7.25 -11.07
C TYR A 39 -8.98 -6.27 -12.02
N SER A 40 -9.95 -6.74 -12.81
CA SER A 40 -10.72 -5.89 -13.73
C SER A 40 -11.56 -4.84 -13.02
N GLU A 41 -12.16 -5.18 -11.87
CA GLU A 41 -12.96 -4.28 -11.05
C GLU A 41 -12.08 -3.22 -10.41
N LEU A 42 -10.96 -3.65 -9.80
CA LEU A 42 -9.99 -2.74 -9.19
C LEU A 42 -9.36 -1.80 -10.23
N LYS A 43 -9.01 -2.31 -11.42
CA LYS A 43 -8.47 -1.50 -12.52
C LYS A 43 -9.46 -0.45 -13.01
N LYS A 44 -10.78 -0.72 -12.95
CA LYS A 44 -11.81 0.28 -13.30
C LYS A 44 -11.81 1.41 -12.28
N LEU A 45 -11.83 1.08 -10.98
CA LEU A 45 -11.81 2.05 -9.88
C LEU A 45 -10.55 2.92 -9.87
N LEU A 46 -9.39 2.34 -10.23
CA LEU A 46 -8.13 3.08 -10.28
C LEU A 46 -8.00 4.01 -11.50
N LYS A 47 -8.79 3.82 -12.57
CA LYS A 47 -8.78 4.72 -13.74
C LYS A 47 -9.54 6.02 -13.51
N GLU A 48 -10.34 6.09 -12.46
CA GLU A 48 -11.12 7.26 -12.07
C GLU A 48 -10.27 8.28 -11.27
N HIS A 49 -8.99 7.97 -11.01
CA HIS A 49 -8.00 8.78 -10.30
C HIS A 49 -6.70 8.92 -11.11
#